data_AF-A0A6J4J6Z5-F1
#
_entry.id   AF-A0A6J4J6Z5-F1
#
_cell.length_a   1.000
_cell.length_b   1.000
_cell.length_c   1.000
_cell.angle_alpha   90.00
_cell.angle_beta   90.00
_cell.angle_gamma   90.00
#
_symmetry.space_group_name_H-M   'P 1'
#
loop_
_entity.id
_entity.type
_entity.pdbx_description
1 polymer ?
#
loop_
_entity_poly.entity_id
_entity_poly.type
_entity_poly.pdbx_seq_one_letter_code
_entity_poly.pdbx_strand_id
1 'polypeptide(L)'
;MQIGNKGKSNHRWIVGAKLACLINQYGFVVAWEYGGAGRADNSFPELISDFADETVVFVDSSFHAKEGDPPNQKVCERGTNNERMLIEQVFSLLTRVLHLKKVSHRSWDGLRTRLGYVLALFNTLLAWDGFPVDDDGNVELSIANFVI
;
A
#
# COMPACT_ATOMS: atom_id res chain seq x y z
N MET A 1 18.69 -2.54 19.32
CA MET A 1 18.21 -1.29 18.68
C MET A 1 16.72 -1.44 18.45
N GLN A 2 15.91 -0.46 18.81
CA GLN A 2 14.47 -0.46 18.53
C GLN A 2 14.26 0.28 17.21
N ILE A 3 13.62 -0.35 16.23
CA ILE A 3 13.27 0.30 14.96
C ILE A 3 11.95 1.07 15.12
N GLY A 4 11.81 2.14 14.34
CA GLY A 4 10.66 3.02 14.38
C GLY A 4 11.00 4.37 15.02
N ASN A 5 10.73 5.43 14.27
CA ASN A 5 10.85 6.80 14.73
C ASN A 5 9.45 7.38 14.96
N LYS A 6 9.40 8.55 15.59
CA LYS A 6 8.14 9.25 15.84
C LYS A 6 7.69 9.92 14.54
N GLY A 7 6.41 9.76 14.22
CA GLY A 7 5.76 10.41 13.09
C GLY A 7 4.35 10.88 13.45
N LYS A 8 3.74 11.69 12.60
CA LYS A 8 2.36 12.14 12.77
C LYS A 8 1.49 11.49 11.70
N SER A 9 0.38 10.87 12.11
CA SER A 9 -0.62 10.28 11.22
C SER A 9 -2.01 10.58 11.77
N ASN A 10 -2.94 11.06 10.92
CA ASN A 10 -4.30 11.44 11.32
C ASN A 10 -4.35 12.32 12.60
N HIS A 11 -3.51 13.34 12.64
CA HIS A 11 -3.34 14.26 13.78
C HIS A 11 -2.83 13.62 15.09
N ARG A 12 -2.44 12.34 15.08
CA ARG A 12 -1.91 11.61 16.26
C ARG A 12 -0.44 11.29 16.08
N TRP A 13 0.29 11.25 17.20
CA TRP A 13 1.65 10.76 17.21
C TRP A 13 1.65 9.23 17.13
N ILE A 14 2.46 8.69 16.24
CA ILE A 14 2.73 7.27 16.09
C ILE A 14 4.23 7.03 16.24
N VAL A 15 4.58 5.83 16.69
CA VAL A 15 5.95 5.32 16.64
C VAL A 15 5.90 4.02 15.86
N GLY A 16 6.71 3.91 14.81
CA GLY A 16 6.73 2.72 13.98
C GLY A 16 7.27 2.99 12.59
N ALA A 17 6.71 2.27 11.63
CA ALA A 17 7.07 2.33 10.22
C ALA A 17 5.86 2.73 9.37
N LYS A 18 6.15 3.24 8.17
CA LYS A 18 5.21 3.42 7.07
C LYS A 18 5.47 2.36 6.01
N LEU A 19 4.38 1.94 5.38
CA LEU A 19 4.37 1.07 4.21
C LEU A 19 3.69 1.85 3.08
N ALA A 20 4.37 1.98 1.95
CA ALA A 20 3.81 2.48 0.71
C ALA A 20 3.64 1.28 -0.24
N CYS A 21 2.49 1.16 -0.87
CA CYS A 21 2.20 0.10 -1.83
C CYS A 21 1.73 0.72 -3.14
N LEU A 22 2.26 0.21 -4.25
CA LEU A 22 1.64 0.36 -5.56
C LEU A 22 0.66 -0.79 -5.74
N ILE A 23 -0.60 -0.45 -6.02
CA ILE A 23 -1.71 -1.39 -6.12
C ILE A 23 -2.31 -1.27 -7.52
N ASN A 24 -2.45 -2.40 -8.24
CA ASN A 24 -3.06 -2.39 -9.57
C ASN A 24 -4.60 -2.37 -9.50
N GLN A 25 -5.29 -2.28 -10.66
CA GLN A 25 -6.75 -2.19 -10.70
C GLN A 25 -7.49 -3.39 -10.08
N TYR A 26 -6.81 -4.51 -9.88
CA TYR A 26 -7.37 -5.74 -9.31
C TYR A 26 -7.07 -5.90 -7.81
N GLY A 27 -6.43 -4.90 -7.18
CA GLY A 27 -6.09 -4.92 -5.76
C GLY A 27 -4.79 -5.63 -5.40
N PHE A 28 -3.99 -6.06 -6.38
CA PHE A 28 -2.68 -6.66 -6.13
C PHE A 28 -1.66 -5.63 -5.71
N VAL A 29 -0.85 -5.97 -4.71
CA VAL A 29 0.35 -5.19 -4.41
C VAL A 29 1.44 -5.59 -5.40
N VAL A 30 1.78 -4.71 -6.34
CA VAL A 30 2.75 -4.97 -7.41
C VAL A 30 4.14 -4.43 -7.10
N ALA A 31 4.22 -3.39 -6.29
CA ALA A 31 5.47 -2.88 -5.74
C ALA A 31 5.22 -2.27 -4.36
N TRP A 32 6.27 -2.15 -3.55
CA TRP A 32 6.15 -1.57 -2.22
C TRP A 32 7.49 -1.05 -1.72
N GLU A 33 7.41 -0.05 -0.85
CA GLU A 33 8.52 0.52 -0.11
C GLU A 33 8.15 0.71 1.35
N TYR A 34 9.14 0.88 2.22
CA TYR A 34 8.91 1.09 3.64
C TYR A 34 9.86 2.13 4.21
N GLY A 35 9.51 2.67 5.38
CA GLY A 35 10.36 3.62 6.08
C GLY A 35 9.90 3.86 7.50
N GLY A 36 10.58 4.74 8.22
CA GLY A 36 10.12 5.18 9.54
C GLY A 36 8.81 5.98 9.46
N ALA A 37 8.04 6.02 10.55
CA ALA A 37 6.83 6.82 10.63
C ALA A 37 7.03 8.32 10.35
N GLY A 38 8.25 8.83 10.52
CA GLY A 38 8.62 10.21 10.17
C GLY A 38 8.88 10.44 8.67
N ARG A 39 8.97 9.39 7.85
CA ARG A 39 9.16 9.52 6.39
C ARG A 39 7.93 10.21 5.78
N ALA A 40 8.12 11.22 4.93
CA ALA A 40 7.03 11.95 4.30
C ALA A 40 6.40 11.11 3.18
N ASP A 41 5.12 11.32 2.88
CA ASP A 41 4.43 10.51 1.85
C ASP A 41 4.97 10.82 0.45
N ASN A 42 5.35 12.07 0.17
CA ASN A 42 6.02 12.47 -1.06
C ASN A 42 7.51 12.06 -1.17
N SER A 43 7.96 11.11 -0.34
CA SER A 43 9.34 10.60 -0.39
C SER A 43 9.45 9.18 -0.95
N PHE A 44 8.43 8.72 -1.68
CA PHE A 44 8.44 7.47 -2.45
C PHE A 44 8.38 7.72 -3.98
N PRO A 45 9.14 8.68 -4.56
CA PRO A 45 9.04 8.97 -6.00
C PRO A 45 9.54 7.81 -6.85
N GLU A 46 10.56 7.07 -6.38
CA GLU A 46 11.13 5.91 -7.08
C GLU A 46 10.09 4.81 -7.30
N LEU A 47 9.28 4.51 -6.27
CA LEU A 47 8.17 3.56 -6.34
C LEU A 47 7.18 3.86 -7.49
N ILE A 48 7.08 5.13 -7.89
CA ILE A 48 6.19 5.60 -8.96
C ILE A 48 6.94 5.65 -10.29
N SER A 49 8.14 6.26 -10.32
CA SER A 49 8.91 6.46 -11.55
C SER A 49 9.41 5.15 -12.17
N ASP A 50 9.60 4.10 -11.37
CA ASP A 50 9.99 2.77 -11.87
C ASP A 50 9.00 2.19 -12.89
N PHE A 51 7.76 2.70 -12.90
CA PHE A 51 6.69 2.28 -13.80
C PHE A 51 6.29 3.35 -14.83
N ALA A 52 7.14 4.37 -15.04
CA ALA A 52 6.82 5.52 -15.89
C ALA A 52 6.50 5.16 -17.35
N ASP A 53 7.14 4.11 -17.87
CA ASP A 53 6.92 3.65 -19.25
C ASP A 53 5.76 2.64 -19.37
N GLU A 54 5.18 2.21 -18.26
CA GLU A 54 4.18 1.12 -18.21
C GLU A 54 2.78 1.62 -17.87
N THR A 55 2.66 2.56 -16.93
CA THR A 55 1.35 2.94 -16.39
C THR A 55 1.32 4.31 -15.72
N VAL A 56 0.12 4.87 -15.61
CA VAL A 56 -0.17 6.04 -14.78
C VAL A 56 -0.45 5.59 -13.35
N VAL A 57 0.14 6.29 -12.38
CA VAL A 57 -0.05 6.02 -10.95
C VAL A 57 -0.90 7.12 -10.33
N PHE A 58 -2.06 6.73 -9.82
CA PHE A 58 -2.97 7.62 -9.11
C PHE A 58 -2.56 7.74 -7.63
N VAL A 59 -2.43 8.97 -7.12
CA VAL A 59 -1.98 9.23 -5.74
C VAL A 59 -2.86 10.27 -5.04
N ASP A 60 -2.95 10.19 -3.70
CA ASP A 60 -3.52 11.27 -2.90
C ASP A 60 -2.62 12.52 -2.96
N SER A 61 -3.20 13.69 -2.71
CA SER A 61 -2.48 14.99 -2.78
C SER A 61 -1.28 15.13 -1.86
N SER A 62 -1.14 14.28 -0.83
CA SER A 62 0.04 14.27 0.05
C SER A 62 1.31 13.75 -0.61
N PHE A 63 1.20 13.10 -1.77
CA PHE A 63 2.34 12.61 -2.56
C PHE A 63 2.97 13.68 -3.46
N HIS A 64 2.37 14.86 -3.56
CA HIS A 64 2.94 15.96 -4.33
C HIS A 64 4.29 16.41 -3.74
N ALA A 65 5.36 16.34 -4.53
CA ALA A 65 6.71 16.68 -4.12
C ALA A 65 7.05 18.13 -4.51
N LYS A 66 7.81 18.83 -3.64
CA LYS A 66 8.22 20.22 -3.91
C LYS A 66 9.13 20.36 -5.13
N GLU A 67 9.92 19.32 -5.40
CA GLU A 67 10.93 19.30 -6.47
C GLU A 67 10.34 18.88 -7.82
N GLY A 68 9.05 18.49 -7.85
CA GLY A 68 8.36 17.99 -9.03
C GLY A 68 7.88 16.56 -8.83
N ASP A 69 6.81 16.21 -9.54
CA ASP A 69 6.23 14.88 -9.51
C ASP A 69 6.82 14.00 -10.63
N PRO A 70 6.87 12.67 -10.44
CA PRO A 70 7.15 11.73 -11.51
C PRO A 70 6.21 11.95 -12.72
N PRO A 71 6.68 11.73 -13.96
CA PRO A 71 5.90 12.04 -15.17
C PRO A 71 4.61 11.22 -15.29
N ASN A 72 4.56 10.06 -14.67
CA ASN A 72 3.40 9.16 -14.64
C ASN A 72 2.55 9.32 -13.37
N GLN A 73 2.86 10.26 -12.47
CA GLN A 73 2.06 10.53 -11.29
C GLN A 73 0.82 11.37 -11.65
N LYS A 74 -0.36 10.89 -11.26
CA LYS A 74 -1.61 11.63 -11.37
C LYS A 74 -2.21 11.85 -9.98
N VAL A 75 -2.18 13.11 -9.53
CA VAL A 75 -2.77 13.48 -8.25
C VAL A 75 -4.29 13.46 -8.34
N CYS A 76 -4.93 12.71 -7.44
CA CYS A 76 -6.38 12.60 -7.32
C CYS A 76 -6.90 13.63 -6.33
N GLU A 77 -7.79 14.50 -6.79
CA GLU A 77 -8.53 15.36 -5.88
C GLU A 77 -9.54 14.54 -5.06
N ARG A 78 -9.74 14.93 -3.81
CA ARG A 78 -10.66 14.23 -2.92
C ARG A 78 -12.07 14.25 -3.50
N GLY A 79 -12.65 13.06 -3.69
CA GLY A 79 -14.03 12.89 -4.17
C GLY A 79 -14.18 12.88 -5.70
N THR A 80 -13.07 12.92 -6.45
CA THR A 80 -13.11 12.85 -7.93
C THR A 80 -12.96 11.44 -8.48
N ASN A 81 -12.32 10.55 -7.72
CA ASN A 81 -11.80 9.26 -8.17
C ASN A 81 -12.19 8.19 -7.11
N ASN A 82 -12.84 7.11 -7.56
CA ASN A 82 -13.43 6.07 -6.69
C ASN A 82 -12.40 5.03 -6.22
N GLU A 83 -11.20 5.01 -6.81
CA GLU A 83 -10.11 4.06 -6.58
C GLU A 83 -9.64 4.07 -5.13
N ARG A 84 -9.89 5.17 -4.39
CA ARG A 84 -9.65 5.27 -2.94
C ARG A 84 -10.31 4.13 -2.17
N MET A 85 -11.49 3.68 -2.59
CA MET A 85 -12.20 2.56 -1.96
C MET A 85 -11.43 1.25 -2.10
N LEU A 86 -10.79 1.01 -3.24
CA LEU A 86 -9.93 -0.16 -3.44
C LEU A 86 -8.73 -0.12 -2.49
N ILE A 87 -8.04 1.02 -2.42
CA ILE A 87 -6.87 1.22 -1.56
C ILE A 87 -7.23 1.02 -0.08
N GLU A 88 -8.34 1.60 0.39
CA GLU A 88 -8.80 1.46 1.77
C GLU A 88 -9.18 0.00 2.10
N GLN A 89 -9.79 -0.72 1.16
CA GLN A 89 -10.11 -2.14 1.31
C GLN A 89 -8.86 -3.01 1.42
N VAL A 90 -7.87 -2.83 0.53
CA VAL A 90 -6.59 -3.55 0.61
C VAL A 90 -5.90 -3.31 1.96
N PHE A 91 -5.78 -2.06 2.41
CA PHE A 91 -5.16 -1.78 3.71
C PHE A 91 -5.98 -2.28 4.90
N SER A 92 -7.31 -2.30 4.80
CA SER A 92 -8.19 -2.92 5.80
C SER A 92 -7.90 -4.41 5.93
N LEU A 93 -7.79 -5.14 4.81
CA LEU A 93 -7.47 -6.56 4.77
C LEU A 93 -6.06 -6.85 5.32
N LEU A 94 -5.05 -6.10 4.86
CA LEU A 94 -3.68 -6.20 5.37
C LEU A 94 -3.58 -5.98 6.89
N THR A 95 -4.38 -5.05 7.43
CA THR A 95 -4.33 -4.73 8.87
C THR A 95 -5.17 -5.68 9.73
N ARG A 96 -6.34 -6.12 9.24
CA ARG A 96 -7.29 -6.95 9.99
C ARG A 96 -6.96 -8.43 9.91
N VAL A 97 -6.61 -8.93 8.72
CA VAL A 97 -6.36 -10.35 8.48
C VAL A 97 -4.89 -10.69 8.71
N LEU A 98 -3.98 -9.86 8.21
CA LEU A 98 -2.53 -10.11 8.31
C LEU A 98 -1.84 -9.39 9.48
N HIS A 99 -2.64 -8.75 10.35
CA HIS A 99 -2.21 -8.15 11.61
C HIS A 99 -1.02 -7.17 11.51
N LEU A 100 -0.93 -6.41 10.41
CA LEU A 100 0.16 -5.44 10.21
C LEU A 100 0.08 -4.18 11.09
N LYS A 101 -1.01 -3.98 11.85
CA LYS A 101 -1.16 -2.79 12.70
C LYS A 101 -0.25 -2.79 13.93
N LYS A 102 0.14 -3.97 14.44
CA LYS A 102 1.03 -4.12 15.58
C LYS A 102 2.15 -5.09 15.22
N VAL A 103 3.30 -4.52 14.86
CA VAL A 103 4.48 -5.27 14.41
C VAL A 103 5.63 -4.99 15.35
N SER A 104 6.21 -6.03 15.95
CA SER A 104 7.22 -5.95 17.00
C SER A 104 8.61 -6.42 16.52
N HIS A 105 9.05 -5.95 15.35
CA HIS A 105 10.43 -6.22 14.88
C HIS A 105 11.46 -5.31 15.55
N ARG A 106 12.68 -5.82 15.68
CA ARG A 106 13.83 -5.11 16.28
C ARG A 106 14.90 -4.72 15.26
N SER A 107 14.74 -5.08 13.98
CA SER A 107 15.64 -4.72 12.88
C SER A 107 14.86 -4.39 11.61
N TRP A 108 15.42 -3.50 10.79
CA TRP A 108 14.83 -3.11 9.51
C TRP A 108 14.72 -4.31 8.55
N ASP A 109 15.73 -5.17 8.52
CA ASP A 109 15.72 -6.39 7.71
C ASP A 109 14.63 -7.37 8.16
N GLY A 110 14.41 -7.49 9.49
CA GLY A 110 13.33 -8.30 10.02
C GLY A 110 11.95 -7.76 9.63
N LEU A 111 11.78 -6.43 9.68
CA LEU A 111 10.55 -5.79 9.21
C LEU A 111 10.36 -5.99 7.70
N ARG A 112 11.39 -5.73 6.88
CA ARG A 112 11.37 -5.95 5.43
C ARG A 112 10.97 -7.38 5.09
N THR A 113 11.59 -8.34 5.76
CA THR A 113 11.32 -9.77 5.53
C THR A 113 9.86 -10.11 5.82
N ARG A 114 9.32 -9.65 6.96
CA ARG A 114 7.90 -9.85 7.28
C ARG A 114 6.98 -9.18 6.27
N LEU A 115 7.26 -7.92 5.89
CA LEU A 115 6.45 -7.20 4.89
C LEU A 115 6.44 -7.97 3.58
N GLY A 116 7.59 -8.42 3.08
CA GLY A 116 7.69 -9.24 1.87
C GLY A 116 6.84 -10.50 1.94
N TYR A 117 6.97 -11.30 3.01
CA TYR A 117 6.14 -12.50 3.20
C TYR A 117 4.65 -12.20 3.28
N VAL A 118 4.26 -11.15 4.00
CA VAL A 118 2.85 -10.78 4.19
C VAL A 118 2.22 -10.31 2.90
N LEU A 119 2.92 -9.49 2.11
CA LEU A 119 2.41 -8.98 0.83
C LEU A 119 2.34 -10.09 -0.23
N ALA A 120 3.32 -11.01 -0.25
CA ALA A 120 3.26 -12.19 -1.11
C ALA A 120 2.09 -13.13 -0.72
N LEU A 121 1.89 -13.37 0.57
CA LEU A 121 0.74 -14.13 1.08
C LEU A 121 -0.58 -13.45 0.72
N PHE A 122 -0.67 -12.13 0.89
CA PHE A 122 -1.86 -11.36 0.52
C PHE A 122 -2.22 -11.58 -0.95
N ASN A 123 -1.27 -11.37 -1.87
CA ASN A 123 -1.49 -11.60 -3.30
C ASN A 123 -1.89 -13.06 -3.59
N THR A 124 -1.27 -14.04 -2.92
CA THR A 124 -1.60 -15.46 -3.09
C THR A 124 -3.04 -15.76 -2.66
N LEU A 125 -3.46 -15.21 -1.52
CA LEU A 125 -4.81 -15.41 -0.99
C LEU A 125 -5.87 -14.67 -1.81
N LEU A 126 -5.53 -13.53 -2.38
CA LEU A 126 -6.41 -12.80 -3.29
C LEU A 126 -6.63 -13.57 -4.60
N ALA A 127 -5.62 -14.33 -5.04
CA ALA A 127 -5.69 -15.18 -6.23
C ALA A 127 -6.36 -16.54 -5.99
N TRP A 128 -6.65 -16.90 -4.73
CA TRP A 128 -6.89 -18.28 -4.33
C TRP A 128 -8.09 -18.93 -5.02
N ASP A 129 -9.23 -18.23 -5.03
CA ASP A 129 -10.49 -18.71 -5.61
C ASP A 129 -10.67 -18.25 -7.08
N GLY A 130 -9.61 -17.72 -7.70
CA GLY A 130 -9.65 -17.07 -9.01
C GLY A 130 -10.01 -15.58 -8.95
N PHE A 131 -10.00 -14.92 -10.11
CA PHE A 131 -10.27 -13.48 -10.26
C PHE A 131 -11.62 -13.23 -10.94
N PRO A 132 -12.74 -13.27 -10.21
CA PRO A 132 -14.01 -12.84 -10.77
C PRO A 132 -13.95 -11.33 -10.98
N VAL A 133 -13.85 -10.93 -12.25
CA VAL A 133 -14.04 -9.55 -12.69
C VAL A 133 -15.51 -9.44 -13.08
N ASP A 134 -16.22 -8.47 -12.52
CA ASP A 134 -17.60 -8.18 -12.92
C ASP A 134 -17.67 -7.55 -14.32
N ASP A 135 -18.87 -7.40 -14.87
CA ASP A 135 -19.08 -6.85 -16.22
C ASP A 135 -18.55 -5.41 -16.38
N ASP A 136 -18.40 -4.69 -15.26
CA ASP A 136 -17.86 -3.32 -15.21
C ASP A 136 -16.32 -3.30 -15.02
N GLY A 137 -15.67 -4.46 -14.97
CA GLY A 137 -14.23 -4.57 -14.80
C GLY A 137 -13.74 -4.50 -13.36
N ASN A 138 -14.63 -4.49 -12.37
CA ASN A 138 -14.28 -4.43 -10.96
C ASN A 138 -14.06 -5.82 -10.37
N VAL A 139 -13.18 -5.90 -9.38
CA VAL A 139 -12.94 -7.12 -8.60
C VAL A 139 -13.54 -6.95 -7.22
N GLU A 140 -14.39 -7.89 -6.80
CA GLU A 140 -14.79 -7.99 -5.41
C GLU A 140 -13.59 -8.48 -4.58
N LEU A 141 -13.02 -7.59 -3.76
CA LEU A 141 -11.90 -7.94 -2.91
C LEU A 141 -12.35 -8.78 -1.70
N SER A 142 -12.18 -10.09 -1.81
CA SER A 142 -12.28 -11.02 -0.70
C SER A 142 -10.96 -11.77 -0.51
N ILE A 143 -10.58 -12.02 0.75
CA ILE A 143 -9.47 -12.94 1.06
C ILE A 143 -10.09 -14.34 1.21
N ALA A 144 -9.61 -15.29 0.40
CA ALA A 144 -9.89 -16.74 0.37
C ALA A 144 -11.02 -17.24 1.28
N ASN A 145 -12.00 -17.93 0.70
CA ASN A 145 -13.06 -18.58 1.47
C ASN A 145 -12.52 -19.84 2.17
N PHE A 146 -12.13 -19.69 3.44
CA PHE A 146 -11.79 -20.83 4.28
C PHE A 146 -13.07 -21.53 4.74
N VAL A 147 -13.38 -22.69 4.16
CA VAL A 147 -14.37 -23.60 4.73
C VAL A 147 -13.75 -24.26 5.95
N ILE A 148 -14.29 -23.97 7.13
CA ILE A 148 -13.91 -24.60 8.41
C ILE A 148 -14.70 -25.90 8.57
#